data_AF-A0A6G8UCE5-F1
#
_entry.id   AF-A0A6G8UCE5-F1
#
_cell.length_a   1.000
_cell.length_b   1.000
_cell.length_c   1.000
_cell.angle_alpha   90.00
_cell.angle_beta   90.00
_cell.angle_gamma   90.00
#
_symmetry.space_group_name_H-M   'P 1'
#
loop_
_entity.id
_entity.type
_entity.pdbx_description
1 polymer ?
#
loop_
_entity_poly.entity_id
_entity_poly.type
_entity_poly.pdbx_seq_one_letter_code
_entity_poly.pdbx_strand_id
1 'polypeptide(L)' 'MRDDENHFAPMLGRAVLAAWGDMPRDIQETLFELAVKDRPGDRDALAKLLHERHPRTVHAG' A
#
# COMPACT_ATOMS: atom_id res chain seq x y z
N MET A 1 3.80 -20.55 12.55
CA MET A 1 2.69 -19.59 12.36
C MET A 1 3.17 -18.14 12.41
N ARG A 2 3.66 -17.60 13.54
CA ARG A 2 4.23 -16.23 13.57
C ARG A 2 5.50 -16.07 12.71
N ASP A 3 6.32 -17.12 12.63
CA ASP A 3 7.52 -17.11 11.80
C ASP A 3 7.18 -17.12 10.30
N ASP A 4 6.15 -17.88 9.92
CA ASP A 4 5.64 -17.91 8.55
C ASP A 4 5.05 -16.54 8.17
N GLU A 5 4.29 -15.91 9.06
CA GLU A 5 3.72 -14.59 8.84
C GLU A 5 4.80 -13.52 8.65
N ASN A 6 5.82 -13.52 9.51
CA ASN A 6 6.98 -12.63 9.36
C ASN A 6 7.77 -12.89 8.07
N HIS A 7 7.78 -14.13 7.58
CA HIS A 7 8.43 -14.51 6.34
C HIS A 7 7.64 -14.03 5.11
N PHE A 8 6.32 -14.22 5.09
CA PHE A 8 5.48 -13.92 3.93
C PHE A 8 4.99 -12.46 3.86
N ALA A 9 4.82 -11.78 4.99
CA ALA A 9 4.41 -10.38 5.04
C ALA A 9 5.25 -9.44 4.15
N PRO A 10 6.59 -9.47 4.16
CA PRO A 10 7.39 -8.63 3.27
C PRO A 10 7.24 -9.02 1.78
N MET A 11 6.99 -10.30 1.46
CA MET A 11 6.76 -10.74 0.09
C MET A 11 5.44 -10.18 -0.45
N LEU A 12 4.36 -10.33 0.33
CA LEU A 12 3.05 -9.77 0.00
C LEU A 12 3.09 -8.25 -0.07
N GLY A 13 3.74 -7.58 0.88
CA GLY A 13 3.92 -6.13 0.88
C GLY A 13 4.62 -5.63 -0.39
N ARG A 14 5.67 -6.31 -0.85
CA ARG A 14 6.36 -5.96 -2.11
C ARG A 14 5.47 -6.16 -3.34
N ALA A 15 4.69 -7.24 -3.39
CA ALA A 15 3.76 -7.50 -4.48
C ALA A 15 2.66 -6.44 -4.55
N VAL A 16 2.06 -6.09 -3.41
CA VAL A 16 1.08 -5.00 -3.29
C VAL A 16 1.66 -3.68 -3.76
N LEU A 17 2.88 -3.35 -3.34
CA LEU A 17 3.57 -2.13 -3.74
C LEU A 17 3.84 -2.07 -5.26
N ALA A 18 4.12 -3.21 -5.90
CA ALA A 18 4.33 -3.30 -7.34
C ALA A 18 3.02 -3.13 -8.12
N ALA A 19 1.95 -3.79 -7.66
CA ALA A 19 0.63 -3.76 -8.30
C ALA A 19 -0.24 -2.54 -7.91
N TRP A 20 0.27 -1.64 -7.04
CA TRP A 20 -0.55 -0.62 -6.39
C TRP A 20 -1.41 0.21 -7.34
N GLY A 21 -0.83 0.77 -8.40
CA GLY A 21 -1.56 1.59 -9.39
C GLY A 21 -2.63 0.84 -10.17
N ASP A 22 -2.51 -0.48 -10.31
CA ASP A 22 -3.46 -1.34 -11.04
C ASP A 22 -4.59 -1.86 -10.16
N MET A 23 -4.47 -1.72 -8.83
CA MET A 23 -5.51 -2.16 -7.90
C MET A 23 -6.73 -1.23 -7.92
N PRO A 24 -7.95 -1.78 -7.75
CA PRO A 24 -9.14 -0.99 -7.48
C PRO A 24 -8.95 -0.05 -6.29
N ARG A 25 -9.57 1.14 -6.39
CA ARG A 25 -9.40 2.21 -5.39
C ARG A 25 -9.85 1.81 -3.98
N ASP A 26 -10.94 1.06 -3.86
CA ASP A 26 -11.44 0.55 -2.57
C ASP A 26 -10.44 -0.41 -1.91
N ILE A 27 -9.75 -1.23 -2.70
CA ILE A 27 -8.69 -2.12 -2.22
C ILE A 27 -7.46 -1.32 -1.80
N GLN A 28 -7.06 -0.30 -2.58
CA GLN A 28 -6.01 0.63 -2.18
C GLN A 28 -6.33 1.29 -0.84
N GLU A 29 -7.51 1.90 -0.70
CA GLU A 29 -7.94 2.57 0.54
C GLU A 29 -7.95 1.60 1.74
N THR A 30 -8.48 0.39 1.54
CA THR A 30 -8.52 -0.65 2.60
C THR A 30 -7.13 -1.06 3.05
N LEU A 31 -6.22 -1.38 2.12
CA LEU A 31 -4.86 -1.80 2.44
C LEU A 31 -4.06 -0.66 3.09
N PHE A 32 -4.28 0.57 2.63
CA PHE A 32 -3.64 1.75 3.20
C PHE A 32 -4.03 1.94 4.66
N GLU A 33 -5.34 1.97 4.96
CA GLU A 33 -5.84 2.17 6.32
C GLU A 33 -5.40 1.02 7.24
N LEU A 34 -5.38 -0.23 6.75
CA LEU A 34 -4.83 -1.36 7.51
C LEU A 34 -3.33 -1.21 7.82
N ALA A 35 -2.53 -0.74 6.88
CA ALA A 35 -1.08 -0.60 7.06
C ALA A 35 -0.71 0.47 8.09
N VAL A 36 -1.50 1.54 8.19
CA VAL A 36 -1.24 2.70 9.06
C VAL A 36 -2.02 2.66 10.37
N LYS A 37 -2.96 1.72 10.54
CA LYS A 37 -3.87 1.65 11.71
C LYS A 37 -3.15 1.77 13.05
N ASP A 38 -2.07 1.01 13.23
CA ASP A 38 -1.28 0.99 14.46
C ASP A 38 -0.01 1.87 14.35
N ARG A 39 0.14 2.60 13.24
CA ARG A 39 1.29 3.46 12.91
C ARG A 39 0.83 4.78 12.27
N PRO A 40 0.02 5.59 12.97
CA PRO A 40 -0.54 6.83 12.38
C PRO A 40 0.54 7.82 11.94
N GLY A 41 1.72 7.81 12.57
CA GLY A 41 2.87 8.65 12.18
C GLY A 41 3.47 8.30 10.80
N ASP A 42 3.25 7.09 10.30
CA ASP A 42 3.78 6.65 9.00
C ASP A 42 2.83 6.98 7.83
N ARG A 43 1.63 7.49 8.13
CA ARG A 43 0.56 7.72 7.16
C ARG A 43 1.01 8.61 6.00
N ASP A 44 1.57 9.77 6.32
CA ASP A 44 1.97 10.75 5.30
C ASP A 44 3.16 10.24 4.47
N ALA A 45 4.11 9.56 5.11
CA ALA A 45 5.26 8.97 4.45
C ALA A 45 4.84 7.86 3.48
N LEU A 46 3.92 6.98 3.90
CA LEU A 46 3.38 5.93 3.06
C LEU A 46 2.55 6.50 1.90
N ALA A 47 1.70 7.50 2.15
CA ALA A 47 0.93 8.16 1.09
C ALA A 47 1.85 8.76 0.03
N LYS A 48 2.92 9.45 0.45
CA LYS A 48 3.92 10.01 -0.46
C LYS A 48 4.62 8.93 -1.29
N LEU A 49 5.08 7.84 -0.66
CA LEU A 49 5.72 6.72 -1.37
C LEU A 49 4.82 6.13 -2.45
N LEU A 50 3.53 5.93 -2.14
CA LEU A 50 2.56 5.35 -3.06
C LEU A 50 2.23 6.32 -4.21
N HIS A 51 2.15 7.63 -3.93
CA HIS A 51 1.97 8.67 -4.94
C HIS A 51 3.18 8.85 -5.86
N GLU A 52 4.41 8.74 -5.36
CA GLU A 52 5.62 8.81 -6.18
C GLU A 52 5.74 7.60 -7.11
N ARG A 53 5.35 6.42 -6.62
CA ARG A 53 5.36 5.17 -7.41
C ARG A 53 4.30 5.17 -8.49
N HIS A 54 3.14 5.72 -8.18
CA HIS A 54 1.97 5.76 -9.04
C HIS A 54 1.41 7.17 -8.98
N PRO A 55 1.98 8.11 -9.77
CA PRO A 55 1.39 9.44 -9.94
C PRO A 55 -0.06 9.18 -10.27
N ARG A 56 -0.99 9.76 -9.50
CA ARG A 56 -2.43 9.63 -9.75
C ARG A 56 -2.58 9.76 -11.26
N THR A 57 -2.91 8.67 -11.93
CA THR A 57 -3.22 8.71 -13.36
C THR A 57 -4.38 9.66 -13.41
N VAL A 58 -4.08 10.90 -13.74
CA VAL A 58 -5.04 11.96 -13.99
C VAL A 58 -5.94 11.34 -15.05
N HIS A 59 -7.12 10.89 -14.64
CA HIS A 59 -8.16 10.58 -15.59
C HIS A 59 -8.39 11.88 -16.36
N ALA A 60 -7.91 11.92 -17.61
CA ALA A 60 -8.26 12.96 -18.52
C ALA A 60 -9.72 12.71 -18.93
N GLY A 61 -10.63 13.55 -18.43
CA GLY A 61 -11.98 13.74 -18.98
C GLY A 61 -13.01 12.73 -18.53
#